data_AF-A0A952EXH2-F1
#
_entry.id   AF-A0A952EXH2-F1
#
_cell.length_a   1.000
_cell.length_b   1.000
_cell.length_c   1.000
_cell.angle_alpha   90.00
_cell.angle_beta   90.00
_cell.angle_gamma   90.00
#
_symmetry.space_group_name_H-M   'P 1'
#
loop_
_entity.id
_entity.type
_entity.pdbx_description
1 polymer ?
#
loop_
_entity_poly.entity_id
_entity_poly.type
_entity_poly.pdbx_seq_one_letter_code
_entity_poly.pdbx_strand_id
1 'polypeptide(L)'
;MLEVTGAVLSWTVDDPSGDAQITFTDLSRADWLWRVLGESGHSALGAALDGLTPDAAVELAGIDVLPESLELLRRLALGHWLRRWWPASQRDGIAALDGALLDAEIAVLTAAADDFFTDDTFDSGVADLLRPHAGALSAYLQDADPRVIELVRTCADLADDVGVAFGEPDGVTLRRDDYALAAGPDLSGRGSGAIATGTDSLNWTAVPPGIFDAAENTVAWRVVAADGFAKAVVQVELSGFRLASGIAVRLGSGALGGEGVLDADGVAVFPLVDEKQEPVTEW
;
A
#
# COMPACT_ATOMS: atom_id res chain seq x y z
N MET A 1 -4.58 -9.01 6.43
CA MET A 1 -4.07 -9.82 7.56
C MET A 1 -3.39 -8.88 8.53
N LEU A 2 -3.43 -9.17 9.83
CA LEU A 2 -2.77 -8.42 10.89
C LEU A 2 -2.13 -9.42 11.86
N GLU A 3 -0.86 -9.23 12.16
CA GLU A 3 -0.17 -10.00 13.20
C GLU A 3 -0.37 -9.30 14.54
N VAL A 4 -0.76 -10.06 15.56
CA VAL A 4 -0.84 -9.62 16.96
C VAL A 4 -0.06 -10.61 17.82
N THR A 5 0.06 -10.35 19.11
CA THR A 5 0.80 -11.25 19.99
C THR A 5 0.23 -12.68 19.93
N GLY A 6 1.04 -13.63 19.44
CA GLY A 6 0.68 -15.05 19.45
C GLY A 6 -0.35 -15.48 18.40
N ALA A 7 -0.79 -14.59 17.50
CA ALA A 7 -1.72 -14.95 16.43
C ALA A 7 -1.63 -14.05 15.20
N VAL A 8 -2.15 -14.55 14.08
CA VAL A 8 -2.42 -13.79 12.86
C VAL A 8 -3.92 -13.78 12.61
N LEU A 9 -4.48 -12.59 12.41
CA LEU A 9 -5.88 -12.39 12.05
C LEU A 9 -6.00 -12.08 10.56
N SER A 10 -7.01 -12.64 9.90
CA SER A 10 -7.32 -12.36 8.50
C SER A 10 -8.80 -12.13 8.29
N TRP A 11 -9.09 -11.18 7.41
CA TRP A 11 -10.44 -10.81 6.97
C TRP A 11 -10.46 -10.76 5.44
N THR A 12 -11.63 -11.02 4.88
CA THR A 12 -11.90 -10.78 3.45
C THR A 12 -12.23 -9.30 3.27
N VAL A 13 -11.52 -8.61 2.38
CA VAL A 13 -11.68 -7.15 2.18
C VAL A 13 -13.09 -6.79 1.68
N ASP A 14 -13.64 -7.60 0.78
CA ASP A 14 -14.95 -7.37 0.15
C ASP A 14 -16.14 -7.87 0.98
N ASP A 15 -15.89 -8.44 2.16
CA ASP A 15 -16.94 -8.92 3.09
C ASP A 15 -16.75 -8.27 4.47
N PRO A 16 -17.25 -7.04 4.66
CA PRO A 16 -17.11 -6.31 5.92
C PRO A 16 -17.92 -6.93 7.07
N SER A 17 -18.86 -7.82 6.76
CA SER A 17 -19.63 -8.61 7.73
C SER A 17 -18.99 -9.96 8.06
N GLY A 18 -17.94 -10.34 7.34
CA GLY A 18 -17.30 -11.64 7.48
C GLY A 18 -16.57 -11.78 8.81
N ASP A 19 -16.66 -12.98 9.39
CA ASP A 19 -15.95 -13.30 10.63
C ASP A 19 -14.43 -13.26 10.44
N ALA A 20 -13.73 -12.85 11.50
CA ALA A 20 -12.28 -12.91 11.53
C ALA A 20 -11.80 -14.37 11.56
N GLN A 21 -10.86 -14.71 10.69
CA GLN A 21 -10.10 -15.96 10.80
C GLN A 21 -8.88 -15.71 11.68
N ILE A 22 -8.77 -16.44 12.79
CA ILE A 22 -7.66 -16.32 13.75
C ILE A 22 -6.79 -17.57 13.64
N THR A 23 -5.52 -17.39 13.31
CA THR A 23 -4.50 -18.46 13.28
C THR A 23 -3.51 -18.24 14.41
N PHE A 24 -3.50 -19.11 15.41
CA PHE A 24 -2.58 -18.99 16.55
C PHE A 24 -1.17 -19.46 16.15
N THR A 25 -0.19 -18.59 16.37
CA THR A 25 1.24 -18.90 16.24
C THR A 25 1.84 -19.33 17.58
N ASP A 26 1.37 -18.72 18.67
CA ASP A 26 1.68 -19.07 20.06
C ASP A 26 0.53 -18.65 20.97
N LEU A 27 -0.37 -19.58 21.28
CA LEU A 27 -1.53 -19.32 22.10
C LEU A 27 -1.17 -18.85 23.52
N SER A 28 -0.03 -19.28 24.07
CA SER A 28 0.36 -18.92 25.43
C SER A 28 0.65 -17.43 25.59
N ARG A 29 0.96 -16.75 24.48
CA ARG A 29 1.18 -15.31 24.42
C ARG A 29 -0.08 -14.52 24.06
N ALA A 30 -1.17 -15.17 23.64
CA ALA A 30 -2.41 -14.51 23.21
C ALA A 30 -3.30 -14.11 24.39
N ASP A 31 -2.75 -13.39 25.38
CA ASP A 31 -3.50 -12.96 26.57
C ASP A 31 -4.68 -12.04 26.19
N TRP A 32 -4.53 -11.21 25.15
CA TRP A 32 -5.60 -10.35 24.61
C TRP A 32 -6.90 -11.09 24.27
N LEU A 33 -6.86 -12.42 24.08
CA LEU A 33 -8.01 -13.23 23.70
C LEU A 33 -9.15 -13.19 24.73
N TRP A 34 -8.85 -12.96 26.02
CA TRP A 34 -9.91 -12.78 27.03
C TRP A 34 -10.79 -11.56 26.76
N ARG A 35 -10.28 -10.52 26.09
CA ARG A 35 -11.05 -9.32 25.68
C ARG A 35 -12.02 -9.62 24.52
N VAL A 36 -11.74 -10.68 23.75
CA VAL A 36 -12.52 -11.07 22.56
C VAL A 36 -13.54 -12.15 22.90
N LEU A 37 -13.17 -13.14 23.71
CA LEU A 37 -14.02 -14.27 24.08
C LEU A 37 -14.74 -14.09 25.43
N GLY A 38 -14.36 -13.06 26.20
CA GLY A 38 -14.72 -12.95 27.61
C GLY A 38 -14.04 -14.01 28.49
N GLU A 39 -14.19 -13.89 29.80
CA GLU A 39 -13.61 -14.82 30.80
C GLU A 39 -14.11 -16.27 30.59
N SER A 40 -15.41 -16.43 30.32
CA SER A 40 -16.04 -17.74 30.12
C SER A 40 -15.58 -18.41 28.82
N GLY A 41 -15.44 -17.65 27.73
CA GLY A 41 -14.96 -18.17 26.45
C GLY A 41 -13.47 -18.50 26.46
N HIS A 42 -12.64 -17.68 27.14
CA HIS A 42 -11.22 -17.97 27.33
C HIS A 42 -11.01 -19.28 28.12
N SER A 43 -11.77 -19.47 29.21
CA SER A 43 -11.71 -20.71 30.01
C SER A 43 -12.18 -21.93 29.23
N ALA A 44 -13.25 -21.78 28.42
CA ALA A 44 -13.75 -22.85 27.56
C ALA A 44 -12.74 -23.26 26.49
N LEU A 45 -12.05 -22.29 25.89
CA LEU A 45 -10.99 -22.54 24.93
C LEU A 45 -9.79 -23.25 25.57
N GLY A 46 -9.34 -22.79 26.75
CA GLY A 46 -8.25 -23.44 27.49
C GLY A 46 -8.57 -24.90 27.84
N ALA A 47 -9.80 -25.16 28.32
CA ALA A 47 -10.26 -26.51 28.63
C ALA A 47 -10.41 -27.40 27.39
N ALA A 48 -10.82 -26.84 26.25
CA ALA A 48 -10.95 -27.59 25.01
C ALA A 48 -9.59 -27.96 24.42
N LEU A 49 -8.60 -27.09 24.55
CA LEU A 49 -7.26 -27.31 24.03
C LEU A 49 -6.41 -28.24 24.92
N ASP A 50 -6.76 -28.37 26.20
CA ASP A 50 -6.11 -29.32 27.09
C ASP A 50 -6.39 -30.77 26.65
N GLY A 51 -5.33 -31.45 26.17
CA GLY A 51 -5.41 -32.82 25.65
C GLY A 51 -5.77 -32.94 24.16
N LEU A 52 -5.87 -31.83 23.42
CA LEU A 52 -6.10 -31.87 21.99
C LEU A 52 -4.86 -32.33 21.22
N THR A 53 -5.04 -33.22 20.24
CA THR A 53 -3.96 -33.53 19.29
C THR A 53 -3.79 -32.38 18.30
N PRO A 54 -2.55 -32.08 17.87
CA PRO A 54 -2.34 -31.20 16.71
C PRO A 54 -3.22 -31.70 15.54
N ASP A 55 -3.92 -30.79 14.87
CA ASP A 55 -4.84 -31.01 13.74
C ASP A 55 -6.27 -31.49 14.04
N ALA A 56 -6.69 -31.62 15.31
CA ALA A 56 -8.09 -31.88 15.63
C ALA A 56 -8.93 -30.59 15.51
N ALA A 57 -9.99 -30.64 14.70
CA ALA A 57 -10.99 -29.57 14.65
C ALA A 57 -11.93 -29.67 15.85
N VAL A 58 -12.16 -28.56 16.55
CA VAL A 58 -13.09 -28.47 17.67
C VAL A 58 -14.08 -27.35 17.42
N GLU A 59 -15.37 -27.69 17.45
CA GLU A 59 -16.43 -26.70 17.53
C GLU A 59 -16.67 -26.33 18.98
N LEU A 60 -16.51 -25.05 19.30
CA LEU A 60 -16.77 -24.52 20.64
C LEU A 60 -18.17 -23.91 20.68
N ALA A 61 -19.09 -24.58 21.37
CA ALA A 61 -20.45 -24.08 21.55
C ALA A 61 -20.50 -23.01 22.64
N GLY A 62 -21.22 -21.90 22.38
CA GLY A 62 -21.47 -20.85 23.37
C GLY A 62 -20.35 -19.83 23.53
N ILE A 63 -19.43 -19.74 22.56
CA ILE A 63 -18.48 -18.64 22.48
C ILE A 63 -19.10 -17.53 21.63
N ASP A 64 -19.56 -16.47 22.29
CA ASP A 64 -19.93 -15.23 21.62
C ASP A 64 -18.67 -14.37 21.50
N VAL A 65 -18.05 -14.39 20.32
CA VAL A 65 -17.01 -13.42 19.97
C VAL A 65 -17.66 -12.06 19.99
N LEU A 66 -17.20 -11.16 20.85
CA LEU A 66 -17.66 -9.77 20.87
C LEU A 66 -17.18 -9.10 19.56
N PRO A 67 -18.07 -8.82 18.58
CA PRO A 67 -17.62 -8.34 17.28
C PRO A 67 -16.96 -6.95 17.37
N GLU A 68 -17.41 -6.15 18.34
CA GLU A 68 -16.83 -4.85 18.68
C GLU A 68 -15.35 -4.96 19.10
N SER A 69 -14.95 -6.09 19.69
CA SER A 69 -13.57 -6.31 20.16
C SER A 69 -12.58 -6.51 19.01
N LEU A 70 -13.04 -6.93 17.83
CA LEU A 70 -12.18 -7.13 16.65
C LEU A 70 -12.30 -6.02 15.60
N GLU A 71 -13.30 -5.16 15.70
CA GLU A 71 -13.53 -4.07 14.75
C GLU A 71 -12.32 -3.11 14.67
N LEU A 72 -11.70 -2.82 15.81
CA LEU A 72 -10.47 -2.02 15.87
C LEU A 72 -9.34 -2.66 15.06
N LEU A 73 -9.07 -3.95 15.31
CA LEU A 73 -8.02 -4.70 14.61
C LEU A 73 -8.33 -4.86 13.11
N ARG A 74 -9.61 -5.02 12.75
CA ARG A 74 -10.05 -5.07 11.36
C ARG A 74 -9.79 -3.75 10.66
N ARG A 75 -10.12 -2.61 11.29
CA ARG A 75 -9.82 -1.27 10.76
C ARG A 75 -8.32 -1.04 10.61
N LEU A 76 -7.52 -1.48 11.57
CA LEU A 76 -6.06 -1.39 11.48
C LEU A 76 -5.51 -2.23 10.31
N ALA A 77 -5.98 -3.48 10.17
CA ALA A 77 -5.62 -4.35 9.07
C ALA A 77 -6.01 -3.74 7.71
N LEU A 78 -7.21 -3.14 7.63
CA LEU A 78 -7.68 -2.44 6.45
C LEU A 78 -6.82 -1.22 6.15
N GLY A 79 -6.45 -0.42 7.15
CA GLY A 79 -5.56 0.73 6.99
C GLY A 79 -4.22 0.33 6.36
N HIS A 80 -3.58 -0.73 6.86
CA HIS A 80 -2.35 -1.26 6.26
C HIS A 80 -2.55 -1.78 4.83
N TRP A 81 -3.69 -2.41 4.55
CA TRP A 81 -4.04 -2.82 3.20
C TRP A 81 -4.21 -1.62 2.28
N LEU A 82 -4.96 -0.59 2.69
CA LEU A 82 -5.15 0.66 1.94
C LEU A 82 -3.81 1.34 1.65
N ARG A 83 -2.94 1.42 2.65
CA ARG A 83 -1.60 2.03 2.54
C ARG A 83 -0.74 1.37 1.47
N ARG A 84 -0.93 0.06 1.26
CA ARG A 84 -0.13 -0.75 0.35
C ARG A 84 -0.79 -1.02 -1.00
N TRP A 85 -2.11 -1.10 -1.06
CA TRP A 85 -2.81 -1.70 -2.19
C TRP A 85 -3.99 -0.91 -2.69
N TRP A 86 -4.22 0.31 -2.18
CA TRP A 86 -5.33 1.13 -2.68
C TRP A 86 -5.22 1.33 -4.20
N PRO A 87 -6.25 0.95 -4.98
CA PRO A 87 -6.20 0.93 -6.43
C PRO A 87 -6.46 2.33 -7.02
N ALA A 88 -5.66 3.32 -6.64
CA ALA A 88 -5.78 4.67 -7.18
C ALA A 88 -5.57 4.65 -8.70
N SER A 89 -6.53 5.20 -9.43
CA SER A 89 -6.53 5.24 -10.88
C SER A 89 -7.21 6.51 -11.37
N GLN A 90 -6.49 7.34 -12.12
CA GLN A 90 -7.08 8.48 -12.80
C GLN A 90 -7.99 8.04 -13.94
N ARG A 91 -7.60 6.96 -14.63
CA ARG A 91 -8.34 6.39 -15.75
C ARG A 91 -9.71 5.85 -15.34
N ASP A 92 -9.76 5.14 -14.21
CA ASP A 92 -11.00 4.55 -13.69
C ASP A 92 -11.73 5.50 -12.72
N GLY A 93 -11.19 6.72 -12.50
CA GLY A 93 -11.79 7.74 -11.63
C GLY A 93 -11.71 7.40 -10.13
N ILE A 94 -10.76 6.56 -9.73
CA ILE A 94 -10.49 6.17 -8.34
C ILE A 94 -9.45 7.11 -7.77
N ALA A 95 -9.87 8.03 -6.90
CA ALA A 95 -8.98 9.02 -6.30
C ALA A 95 -7.86 8.39 -5.45
N ALA A 96 -6.68 9.00 -5.46
CA ALA A 96 -5.61 8.66 -4.53
C ALA A 96 -6.00 9.01 -3.09
N LEU A 97 -5.58 8.17 -2.14
CA LEU A 97 -5.71 8.47 -0.71
C LEU A 97 -4.62 9.46 -0.28
N ASP A 98 -4.97 10.35 0.64
CA ASP A 98 -3.98 11.17 1.31
C ASP A 98 -3.14 10.29 2.25
N GLY A 99 -1.86 10.14 1.93
CA GLY A 99 -0.94 9.30 2.69
C GLY A 99 -0.66 9.80 4.10
N ALA A 100 -0.68 11.11 4.34
CA ALA A 100 -0.47 11.67 5.66
C ALA A 100 -1.69 11.41 6.57
N LEU A 101 -2.90 11.59 6.06
CA LEU A 101 -4.12 11.29 6.80
C LEU A 101 -4.31 9.79 7.04
N LEU A 102 -3.96 8.96 6.05
CA LEU A 102 -4.01 7.51 6.22
C LEU A 102 -3.01 7.02 7.27
N ASP A 103 -1.76 7.51 7.22
CA ASP A 103 -0.74 7.16 8.22
C ASP A 103 -1.11 7.69 9.62
N ALA A 104 -1.79 8.84 9.71
CA ALA A 104 -2.35 9.36 10.95
C ALA A 104 -3.48 8.48 11.51
N GLU A 105 -4.43 8.03 10.68
CA GLU A 105 -5.48 7.11 11.13
C GLU A 105 -4.89 5.77 11.57
N ILE A 106 -3.92 5.22 10.83
CA ILE A 106 -3.20 4.00 11.24
C ILE A 106 -2.51 4.23 12.58
N ALA A 107 -1.83 5.36 12.80
CA ALA A 107 -1.15 5.64 14.07
C ALA A 107 -2.12 5.66 15.27
N VAL A 108 -3.30 6.28 15.12
CA VAL A 108 -4.34 6.29 16.17
C VAL A 108 -4.93 4.91 16.40
N LEU A 109 -5.16 4.13 15.33
CA LEU A 109 -5.66 2.75 15.45
C LEU A 109 -4.61 1.82 16.08
N THR A 110 -3.32 2.04 15.78
CA THR A 110 -2.21 1.37 16.44
C THR A 110 -2.24 1.72 17.92
N ALA A 111 -2.20 3.00 18.30
CA ALA A 111 -2.31 3.49 19.69
C ALA A 111 -3.46 2.84 20.47
N ALA A 112 -4.67 2.79 19.88
CA ALA A 112 -5.83 2.19 20.52
C ALA A 112 -5.74 0.66 20.67
N ALA A 113 -4.92 -0.01 19.86
CA ALA A 113 -4.74 -1.45 19.84
C ALA A 113 -3.53 -1.93 20.65
N ASP A 114 -2.88 -1.05 21.43
CA ASP A 114 -1.67 -1.37 22.23
C ASP A 114 -1.82 -2.67 23.03
N ASP A 115 -2.96 -2.84 23.71
CA ASP A 115 -3.30 -4.03 24.52
C ASP A 115 -3.23 -5.38 23.77
N PHE A 116 -3.17 -5.40 22.44
CA PHE A 116 -3.05 -6.62 21.61
C PHE A 116 -1.57 -6.93 21.25
N PHE A 117 -0.67 -5.98 21.44
CA PHE A 117 0.76 -6.07 21.17
C PHE A 117 1.52 -6.09 22.51
N THR A 118 2.28 -7.14 22.78
CA THR A 118 3.07 -7.28 24.02
C THR A 118 4.56 -7.01 23.81
N ASP A 119 4.96 -6.69 22.57
CA ASP A 119 6.34 -6.35 22.24
C ASP A 119 6.55 -4.83 22.36
N ASP A 120 7.65 -4.43 23.02
CA ASP A 120 8.10 -3.04 23.25
C ASP A 120 8.42 -2.24 21.94
N THR A 121 7.97 -2.70 20.78
CA THR A 121 8.18 -2.08 19.46
C THR A 121 7.07 -1.12 19.04
N PHE A 122 5.99 -1.07 19.81
CA PHE A 122 4.78 -0.31 19.51
C PHE A 122 5.02 1.19 19.34
N ASP A 123 5.64 1.84 20.35
CA ASP A 123 5.90 3.28 20.35
C ASP A 123 6.76 3.72 19.15
N SER A 124 7.68 2.85 18.72
CA SER A 124 8.51 3.09 17.54
C SER A 124 7.66 3.09 16.25
N GLY A 125 6.67 2.20 16.15
CA GLY A 125 5.77 2.12 15.02
C GLY A 125 4.89 3.37 14.86
N VAL A 126 4.32 3.87 15.97
CA VAL A 126 3.52 5.10 15.99
C VAL A 126 4.39 6.31 15.59
N ALA A 127 5.57 6.43 16.17
CA ALA A 127 6.47 7.54 15.89
C ALA A 127 6.94 7.54 14.41
N ASP A 128 7.20 6.37 13.84
CA ASP A 128 7.62 6.21 12.44
C ASP A 128 6.50 6.53 11.43
N LEU A 129 5.23 6.38 11.83
CA LEU A 129 4.09 6.81 11.02
C LEU A 129 3.90 8.32 11.04
N LEU A 130 4.02 8.96 12.20
CA LEU A 130 3.71 10.39 12.35
C LEU A 130 4.85 11.30 11.91
N ARG A 131 6.11 10.94 12.22
CA ARG A 131 7.29 11.79 12.00
C ARG A 131 7.45 12.30 10.56
N PRO A 132 7.25 11.49 9.50
CA PRO A 132 7.39 11.97 8.12
C PRO A 132 6.34 13.02 7.72
N HIS A 133 5.21 13.08 8.43
CA HIS A 133 4.02 13.84 8.02
C HIS A 133 3.71 15.03 8.94
N ALA A 134 4.51 15.29 9.98
CA ALA A 134 4.24 16.32 10.99
C ALA A 134 3.90 17.71 10.39
N GLY A 135 4.62 18.14 9.35
CA GLY A 135 4.35 19.40 8.66
C GLY A 135 3.05 19.40 7.86
N ALA A 136 2.75 18.31 7.15
CA ALA A 136 1.51 18.15 6.38
C ALA A 136 0.28 18.09 7.30
N LEU A 137 0.38 17.34 8.40
CA LEU A 137 -0.67 17.23 9.42
C LEU A 137 -0.93 18.59 10.09
N SER A 138 0.13 19.34 10.41
CA SER A 138 -0.02 20.69 10.99
C SER A 138 -0.77 21.66 10.08
N ALA A 139 -0.64 21.53 8.76
CA ALA A 139 -1.36 22.36 7.79
C ALA A 139 -2.89 22.12 7.84
N TYR A 140 -3.33 20.88 8.12
CA TYR A 140 -4.75 20.54 8.22
C TYR A 140 -5.47 21.24 9.39
N LEU A 141 -4.75 21.73 10.40
CA LEU A 141 -5.38 22.43 11.54
C LEU A 141 -5.98 23.80 11.18
N GLN A 142 -5.63 24.37 10.03
CA GLN A 142 -6.01 25.75 9.67
C GLN A 142 -7.36 25.84 8.93
N ASP A 143 -7.68 24.88 8.05
CA ASP A 143 -8.86 24.95 7.17
C ASP A 143 -9.34 23.57 6.64
N ALA A 144 -9.25 22.52 7.47
CA ALA A 144 -9.73 21.18 7.09
C ALA A 144 -11.14 20.88 7.62
N ASP A 145 -11.71 19.77 7.14
CA ASP A 145 -12.92 19.19 7.71
C ASP A 145 -12.76 18.97 9.23
N PRO A 146 -13.79 19.25 10.05
CA PRO A 146 -13.73 19.07 11.50
C PRO A 146 -13.24 17.69 11.95
N ARG A 147 -13.57 16.62 11.21
CA ARG A 147 -13.15 15.25 11.51
C ARG A 147 -11.65 15.06 11.31
N VAL A 148 -11.08 15.72 10.31
CA VAL A 148 -9.63 15.72 10.05
C VAL A 148 -8.91 16.49 11.13
N ILE A 149 -9.45 17.65 11.53
CA ILE A 149 -8.88 18.44 12.64
C ILE A 149 -8.86 17.64 13.94
N GLU A 150 -9.94 16.90 14.23
CA GLU A 150 -10.02 16.01 15.40
C GLU A 150 -8.95 14.92 15.33
N LEU A 151 -8.84 14.21 14.20
CA LEU A 151 -7.81 13.19 14.00
C LEU A 151 -6.40 13.75 14.22
N VAL A 152 -6.09 14.90 13.63
CA VAL A 152 -4.75 15.52 13.75
C VAL A 152 -4.46 15.93 15.20
N ARG A 153 -5.46 16.41 15.95
CA ARG A 153 -5.29 16.72 17.39
C ARG A 153 -4.96 15.46 18.18
N THR A 154 -5.71 14.37 17.96
CA THR A 154 -5.42 13.08 18.59
C THR A 154 -4.01 12.59 18.24
N CYS A 155 -3.56 12.80 17.00
CA CYS A 155 -2.19 12.46 16.60
C CYS A 155 -1.14 13.34 17.29
N ALA A 156 -1.41 14.63 17.51
CA ALA A 156 -0.51 15.53 18.21
C ALA A 156 -0.37 15.13 19.69
N ASP A 157 -1.47 14.78 20.36
CA ASP A 157 -1.45 14.28 21.74
C ASP A 157 -0.61 12.99 21.83
N LEU A 158 -0.85 12.05 20.91
CA LEU A 158 -0.08 10.79 20.82
C LEU A 158 1.40 11.02 20.52
N ALA A 159 1.71 12.01 19.67
CA ALA A 159 3.07 12.34 19.29
C ALA A 159 3.88 12.90 20.46
N ASP A 160 3.26 13.70 21.33
CA ASP A 160 3.87 14.18 22.56
C ASP A 160 4.26 13.01 23.48
N ASP A 161 3.42 11.97 23.57
CA ASP A 161 3.69 10.77 24.37
C ASP A 161 4.90 9.96 23.83
N VAL A 162 5.05 9.88 22.50
CA VAL A 162 6.16 9.15 21.84
C VAL A 162 7.37 10.03 21.47
N GLY A 163 7.37 11.31 21.87
CA GLY A 163 8.49 12.24 21.64
C GLY A 163 8.67 12.73 20.19
N VAL A 164 7.60 12.75 19.39
CA VAL A 164 7.60 13.30 18.03
C VAL A 164 7.16 14.77 18.07
N ALA A 165 8.05 15.68 17.68
CA ALA A 165 7.72 17.10 17.65
C ALA A 165 6.87 17.46 16.41
N PHE A 166 5.62 17.89 16.65
CA PHE A 166 4.82 18.57 15.64
C PHE A 166 5.28 20.03 15.57
N GLY A 167 6.06 20.36 14.55
CA GLY A 167 6.66 21.69 14.33
C GLY A 167 6.21 22.34 13.03
N GLU A 168 6.44 23.66 12.91
CA GLU A 168 6.07 24.48 11.74
C GLU A 168 6.38 23.75 10.42
N PRO A 169 5.50 23.88 9.41
CA PRO A 169 5.65 23.17 8.16
C PRO A 169 7.04 23.46 7.61
N ASP A 170 7.92 22.45 7.60
CA ASP A 170 9.05 22.44 6.68
C ASP A 170 8.42 22.67 5.33
N GLY A 171 8.63 23.86 4.78
CA GLY A 171 7.86 24.38 3.68
C GLY A 171 7.92 23.38 2.54
N VAL A 172 6.90 22.52 2.44
CA VAL A 172 6.61 21.79 1.24
C VAL A 172 6.27 22.92 0.30
N THR A 173 7.26 23.29 -0.51
CA THR A 173 7.02 24.06 -1.70
C THR A 173 6.12 23.16 -2.54
N LEU A 174 4.81 23.26 -2.30
CA LEU A 174 3.80 23.01 -3.31
C LEU A 174 4.20 23.96 -4.42
N ARG A 175 5.04 23.44 -5.32
CA ARG A 175 5.57 24.19 -6.43
C ARG A 175 4.32 24.59 -7.19
N ARG A 176 4.11 25.89 -7.31
CA ARG A 176 2.93 26.55 -7.89
C ARG A 176 2.73 26.24 -9.39
N ASP A 177 3.33 25.16 -9.88
CA ASP A 177 3.36 24.72 -11.27
C ASP A 177 2.28 23.65 -11.57
N ASP A 178 1.48 23.22 -10.58
CA ASP A 178 0.48 22.14 -10.71
C ASP A 178 -0.85 22.54 -11.38
N TYR A 179 -0.94 23.73 -11.97
CA TYR A 179 -2.00 24.05 -12.93
C TYR A 179 -1.53 23.76 -14.35
N ALA A 180 -1.13 22.53 -14.63
CA ALA A 180 -1.11 22.01 -15.98
C ALA A 180 -2.47 21.35 -16.23
N LEU A 181 -3.35 22.06 -16.93
CA LEU A 181 -4.52 21.45 -17.55
C LEU A 181 -3.99 20.32 -18.45
N ALA A 182 -4.13 19.06 -18.03
CA ALA A 182 -3.79 17.91 -18.84
C ALA A 182 -4.80 17.87 -20.01
N ALA A 183 -4.54 18.64 -21.06
CA ALA A 183 -4.83 18.19 -22.39
C ALA A 183 -3.94 16.97 -22.57
N GLY A 184 -4.46 15.79 -22.21
CA GLY A 184 -3.79 14.53 -22.48
C GLY A 184 -3.32 14.57 -23.93
N PRO A 185 -2.03 14.33 -24.22
CA PRO A 185 -1.62 14.29 -25.60
C PRO A 185 -2.49 13.23 -26.25
N ASP A 186 -3.25 13.65 -27.25
CA ASP A 186 -3.92 12.76 -28.16
C ASP A 186 -2.80 12.01 -28.89
N LEU A 187 -2.28 10.95 -28.26
CA LEU A 187 -1.22 10.08 -28.79
C LEU A 187 -1.75 9.16 -29.90
N SER A 188 -3.00 9.40 -30.34
CA SER A 188 -3.44 9.12 -31.69
C SER A 188 -2.71 9.95 -32.76
N GLY A 189 -1.72 10.76 -32.36
CA GLY A 189 -0.60 11.18 -33.20
C GLY A 189 0.14 9.97 -33.76
N ARG A 190 -0.36 9.43 -34.88
CA ARG A 190 0.27 8.48 -35.79
C ARG A 190 1.75 8.83 -36.00
N GLY A 191 2.61 8.31 -35.14
CA GLY A 191 4.04 8.21 -35.42
C GLY A 191 4.22 7.13 -36.47
N SER A 192 4.16 7.53 -37.75
CA SER A 192 4.67 6.73 -38.87
C SER A 192 6.12 6.40 -38.57
N GLY A 193 6.40 5.18 -38.07
CA GLY A 193 7.74 4.75 -37.66
C GLY A 193 7.83 3.75 -36.49
N ALA A 194 6.71 3.35 -35.87
CA ALA A 194 6.73 2.23 -34.92
C ALA A 194 6.71 0.89 -35.67
N ILE A 195 7.69 0.03 -35.39
CA ILE A 195 7.81 -1.34 -35.92
C ILE A 195 6.74 -2.25 -35.28
N ALA A 196 6.52 -2.08 -33.97
CA ALA A 196 5.54 -2.82 -33.20
C ALA A 196 5.06 -1.99 -32.01
N THR A 197 3.84 -2.24 -31.54
CA THR A 197 3.24 -1.58 -30.37
C THR A 197 2.35 -2.56 -29.62
N GLY A 198 2.15 -2.34 -28.33
CA GLY A 198 1.17 -3.06 -27.54
C GLY A 198 0.91 -2.40 -26.19
N THR A 199 -0.03 -2.97 -25.47
CA THR A 199 -0.35 -2.58 -24.08
C THR A 199 -0.35 -3.82 -23.21
N ASP A 200 -0.07 -3.64 -21.92
CA ASP A 200 -0.14 -4.66 -20.89
C ASP A 200 -0.57 -4.02 -19.55
N SER A 201 -0.94 -4.84 -18.58
CA SER A 201 -1.33 -4.41 -17.24
C SER A 201 -0.21 -4.61 -16.25
N LEU A 202 -0.15 -3.73 -15.25
CA LEU A 202 0.81 -3.84 -14.17
C LEU A 202 0.46 -5.02 -13.24
N ASN A 203 1.47 -5.86 -12.98
CA ASN A 203 1.43 -6.69 -11.79
C ASN A 203 1.75 -5.84 -10.56
N TRP A 204 0.70 -5.30 -9.94
CA TRP A 204 0.74 -4.48 -8.72
C TRP A 204 1.60 -5.08 -7.60
N THR A 205 1.68 -6.41 -7.47
CA THR A 205 2.52 -7.06 -6.44
C THR A 205 4.03 -6.96 -6.67
N ALA A 206 4.44 -6.62 -7.90
CA ALA A 206 5.85 -6.55 -8.30
C ALA A 206 6.43 -5.13 -8.29
N VAL A 207 5.62 -4.12 -7.96
CA VAL A 207 6.01 -2.70 -7.97
C VAL A 207 5.78 -2.05 -6.60
N PRO A 208 6.54 -0.98 -6.26
CA PRO A 208 6.28 -0.25 -5.03
C PRO A 208 4.87 0.40 -5.07
N PRO A 209 4.17 0.44 -3.93
CA PRO A 209 2.81 0.95 -3.87
C PRO A 209 2.75 2.48 -4.04
N GLY A 210 1.66 2.96 -4.64
CA GLY A 210 1.36 4.39 -4.78
C GLY A 210 2.22 5.15 -5.81
N ILE A 211 2.83 4.43 -6.76
CA ILE A 211 3.57 5.02 -7.89
C ILE A 211 2.74 4.98 -9.17
N PHE A 212 2.24 3.80 -9.54
CA PHE A 212 1.60 3.56 -10.82
C PHE A 212 0.08 3.53 -10.74
N ASP A 213 -0.57 3.88 -11.86
CA ASP A 213 -2.02 3.77 -12.02
C ASP A 213 -2.46 2.31 -11.97
N ALA A 214 -3.49 2.03 -11.15
CA ALA A 214 -3.98 0.68 -10.91
C ALA A 214 -4.91 0.14 -12.00
N ALA A 215 -5.26 0.94 -13.02
CA ALA A 215 -6.10 0.49 -14.12
C ALA A 215 -5.42 -0.61 -14.96
N GLU A 216 -6.26 -1.30 -15.72
CA GLU A 216 -5.81 -2.25 -16.74
C GLU A 216 -5.23 -1.54 -17.97
N ASN A 217 -4.27 -2.17 -18.64
CA ASN A 217 -3.61 -1.65 -19.86
C ASN A 217 -2.83 -0.33 -19.65
N THR A 218 -2.27 -0.14 -18.46
CA THR A 218 -1.50 1.05 -18.04
C THR A 218 -0.03 1.00 -18.45
N VAL A 219 0.46 -0.12 -19.00
CA VAL A 219 1.80 -0.23 -19.60
C VAL A 219 1.66 -0.18 -21.11
N ALA A 220 2.10 0.90 -21.74
CA ALA A 220 2.21 1.01 -23.19
C ALA A 220 3.66 0.75 -23.62
N TRP A 221 3.86 -0.05 -24.66
CA TRP A 221 5.18 -0.26 -25.24
C TRP A 221 5.16 -0.10 -26.75
N ARG A 222 6.28 0.35 -27.29
CA ARG A 222 6.50 0.49 -28.73
C ARG A 222 7.96 0.26 -29.08
N VAL A 223 8.18 -0.36 -30.24
CA VAL A 223 9.50 -0.53 -30.84
C VAL A 223 9.62 0.45 -31.98
N VAL A 224 10.70 1.23 -32.00
CA VAL A 224 10.98 2.25 -33.02
C VAL A 224 12.34 2.01 -33.66
N ALA A 225 12.45 2.23 -34.96
CA ALA A 225 13.75 2.37 -35.62
C ALA A 225 14.23 3.80 -35.42
N ALA A 226 15.38 3.97 -34.76
CA ALA A 226 16.02 5.26 -34.56
C ALA A 226 17.54 5.10 -34.66
N ASP A 227 18.19 5.98 -35.44
CA ASP A 227 19.64 5.99 -35.64
C ASP A 227 20.20 4.66 -36.22
N GLY A 228 19.39 3.93 -36.99
CA GLY A 228 19.76 2.62 -37.57
C GLY A 228 19.61 1.42 -36.62
N PHE A 229 19.10 1.64 -35.41
CA PHE A 229 18.89 0.59 -34.40
C PHE A 229 17.43 0.52 -33.96
N ALA A 230 17.00 -0.68 -33.55
CA ALA A 230 15.72 -0.87 -32.89
C ALA A 230 15.83 -0.46 -31.41
N LYS A 231 14.96 0.46 -30.97
CA LYS A 231 14.82 0.87 -29.57
C LYS A 231 13.43 0.53 -29.06
N ALA A 232 13.33 0.08 -27.83
CA ALA A 232 12.08 -0.04 -27.11
C ALA A 232 11.81 1.25 -26.33
N VAL A 233 10.56 1.70 -26.36
CA VAL A 233 10.02 2.74 -25.49
C VAL A 233 8.90 2.08 -24.70
N VAL A 234 9.05 2.07 -23.37
CA VAL A 234 8.03 1.61 -22.44
C VAL A 234 7.55 2.82 -21.65
N GLN A 235 6.25 3.00 -21.57
CA GLN A 235 5.60 4.04 -20.78
C GLN A 235 4.61 3.39 -19.82
N VAL A 236 4.62 3.83 -18.57
CA VAL A 236 3.74 3.32 -17.52
C VAL A 236 2.97 4.48 -16.94
N GLU A 237 1.64 4.37 -16.88
CA GLU A 237 0.79 5.42 -16.29
C GLU A 237 1.04 5.55 -14.78
N LEU A 238 1.11 6.80 -14.30
CA LEU A 238 1.42 7.13 -12.90
C LEU A 238 0.16 7.57 -12.16
N SER A 239 0.05 7.23 -10.87
CA SER A 239 -1.12 7.53 -10.03
C SER A 239 -0.92 8.70 -9.06
N GLY A 240 0.34 9.07 -8.74
CA GLY A 240 0.61 10.01 -7.67
C GLY A 240 1.96 10.73 -7.72
N PHE A 241 2.32 11.36 -6.60
CA PHE A 241 3.49 12.25 -6.46
C PHE A 241 4.82 11.52 -6.22
N ARG A 242 4.81 10.18 -6.13
CA ARG A 242 6.03 9.40 -5.95
C ARG A 242 6.75 9.24 -7.28
N LEU A 243 8.06 9.35 -7.26
CA LEU A 243 8.88 9.24 -8.45
C LEU A 243 8.96 7.78 -8.91
N ALA A 244 8.64 7.52 -10.18
CA ALA A 244 8.91 6.25 -10.84
C ALA A 244 10.40 6.06 -11.17
N SER A 245 11.19 7.13 -11.04
CA SER A 245 12.61 7.15 -11.38
C SER A 245 13.40 6.08 -10.65
N GLY A 246 14.18 5.29 -11.39
CA GLY A 246 15.02 4.23 -10.80
C GLY A 246 14.39 2.84 -10.83
N ILE A 247 13.11 2.71 -11.23
CA ILE A 247 12.46 1.41 -11.39
C ILE A 247 12.93 0.76 -12.70
N ALA A 248 13.53 -0.43 -12.59
CA ALA A 248 14.00 -1.19 -13.73
C ALA A 248 12.83 -1.74 -14.55
N VAL A 249 12.95 -1.66 -15.87
CA VAL A 249 11.99 -2.19 -16.83
C VAL A 249 12.71 -3.13 -17.77
N ARG A 250 12.08 -4.26 -18.05
CA ARG A 250 12.57 -5.22 -19.03
C ARG A 250 11.47 -5.52 -20.03
N LEU A 251 11.80 -5.47 -21.32
CA LEU A 251 10.96 -5.95 -22.41
C LEU A 251 11.62 -7.19 -23.00
N GLY A 252 10.85 -8.25 -23.24
CA GLY A 252 11.35 -9.49 -23.82
C GLY A 252 10.33 -10.16 -24.72
N SER A 253 10.78 -10.65 -25.87
CA SER A 253 9.99 -11.41 -26.82
C SER A 253 10.88 -12.47 -27.49
N GLY A 254 10.86 -13.70 -26.96
CA GLY A 254 11.71 -14.79 -27.45
C GLY A 254 13.20 -14.45 -27.29
N ALA A 255 13.94 -14.46 -28.41
CA ALA A 255 15.37 -14.17 -28.49
C ALA A 255 15.71 -12.67 -28.37
N LEU A 256 14.71 -11.79 -28.40
CA LEU A 256 14.88 -10.34 -28.35
C LEU A 256 14.52 -9.81 -26.97
N GLY A 257 15.30 -8.88 -26.47
CA GLY A 257 14.97 -8.19 -25.23
C GLY A 257 15.71 -6.88 -25.04
N GLY A 258 15.44 -6.23 -23.94
CA GLY A 258 16.15 -5.02 -23.53
C GLY A 258 15.75 -4.62 -22.12
N GLU A 259 16.63 -3.86 -21.49
CA GLU A 259 16.46 -3.37 -20.12
C GLU A 259 16.72 -1.87 -20.08
N GLY A 260 15.93 -1.18 -19.27
CA GLY A 260 16.06 0.24 -19.02
C GLY A 260 15.55 0.59 -17.63
N VAL A 261 15.54 1.89 -17.35
CA VAL A 261 15.09 2.43 -16.07
C VAL A 261 14.09 3.52 -16.36
N LEU A 262 12.96 3.52 -15.65
CA LEU A 262 11.97 4.59 -15.76
C LEU A 262 12.58 5.92 -15.30
N ASP A 263 12.20 6.99 -15.99
CA ASP A 263 12.44 8.37 -15.59
C ASP A 263 11.30 8.88 -14.67
N ALA A 264 11.25 10.20 -14.45
CA ALA A 264 10.22 10.81 -13.59
C ALA A 264 8.82 10.77 -14.22
N ASP A 265 8.74 10.67 -15.54
CA ASP A 265 7.49 10.67 -16.31
C ASP A 265 6.96 9.25 -16.56
N GLY A 266 7.61 8.23 -15.96
CA GLY A 266 7.24 6.83 -16.14
C GLY A 266 7.62 6.29 -17.52
N VAL A 267 8.66 6.85 -18.15
CA VAL A 267 9.15 6.41 -19.47
C VAL A 267 10.54 5.78 -19.35
N ALA A 268 10.74 4.65 -20.04
CA ALA A 268 12.05 4.03 -20.25
C ALA A 268 12.32 3.87 -21.75
N VAL A 269 13.50 4.30 -22.20
CA VAL A 269 13.96 4.13 -23.58
C VAL A 269 15.29 3.38 -23.56
N PHE A 270 15.35 2.25 -24.26
CA PHE A 270 16.54 1.40 -24.28
C PHE A 270 16.69 0.64 -25.60
N PRO A 271 17.94 0.29 -26.01
CA PRO A 271 18.17 -0.50 -27.22
C PRO A 271 17.61 -1.92 -27.06
N LEU A 272 17.10 -2.48 -28.15
CA LEU A 272 16.82 -3.92 -28.22
C LEU A 272 18.09 -4.67 -28.60
N VAL A 273 18.32 -5.78 -27.91
CA VAL A 273 19.44 -6.68 -28.13
C VAL A 273 18.94 -8.09 -28.44
N ASP A 274 19.77 -8.85 -29.16
CA ASP A 274 19.56 -10.26 -29.41
C ASP A 274 20.12 -11.16 -28.27
N GLU A 275 20.09 -12.49 -28.47
CA GLU A 275 20.64 -13.47 -27.52
C GLU A 275 22.13 -13.27 -27.21
N LYS A 276 22.88 -12.62 -28.11
CA LYS A 276 24.31 -12.34 -27.94
C LYS A 276 24.59 -10.99 -27.31
N GLN A 277 23.55 -10.27 -26.88
CA GLN A 277 23.63 -8.88 -26.40
C GLN A 277 24.11 -7.90 -27.49
N GLU A 278 23.91 -8.23 -28.77
CA GLU A 278 24.23 -7.34 -29.88
C GLU A 278 23.01 -6.46 -30.22
N PRO A 279 23.18 -5.14 -30.45
CA PRO A 279 22.08 -4.27 -30.82
C PRO A 279 21.40 -4.73 -32.12
N VAL A 280 20.08 -4.80 -32.10
CA VAL A 280 19.28 -5.17 -33.27
C VAL A 280 19.27 -3.99 -34.24
N THR A 281 19.79 -4.18 -35.44
CA THR A 281 19.69 -3.22 -36.54
C THR A 281 18.42 -3.48 -37.36
N GLU A 282 17.91 -2.43 -38.01
CA GLU A 282 16.81 -2.56 -38.98
C GLU A 282 17.23 -3.52 -40.12
N TRP A 283 16.31 -4.40 -40.55
CA TRP A 283 16.54 -5.31 -41.70
C TRP A 283 16.32 -4.58 -43.03
#